data_AF-A0A1G9WG93-F1
#
_entry.id   AF-A0A1G9WG93-F1
#
_cell.length_a   1.000
_cell.length_b   1.000
_cell.length_c   1.000
_cell.angle_alpha   90.00
_cell.angle_beta   90.00
_cell.angle_gamma   90.00
#
_symmetry.space_group_name_H-M   'P 1'
#
loop_
_entity.id
_entity.type
_entity.pdbx_description
1 polymer ?
#
loop_
_entity_poly.entity_id
_entity_poly.type
_entity_poly.pdbx_seq_one_letter_code
_entity_poly.pdbx_strand_id
1 'polypeptide(L)'
;MSADTTTDEQPSSRFLTGLEFLTGPDPNAGSFLLVVGIVTCMFIAVFQLALTPPISNLLTGAVLVVAVISFILGAILDMLGHFDSEPTET
;
A
#
# COMPACT_ATOMS: atom_id res chain seq x y z
N MET A 1 -10.52 26.08 32.70
CA MET A 1 -11.34 26.19 31.48
C MET A 1 -10.56 27.01 30.48
N SER A 2 -10.09 26.54 29.34
CA SER A 2 -9.99 25.20 28.76
C SER A 2 -8.74 25.25 27.86
N ALA A 3 -7.96 24.17 27.81
CA ALA A 3 -6.89 24.05 26.83
C ALA A 3 -7.52 24.08 25.43
N ASP A 4 -7.10 25.03 24.62
CA ASP A 4 -7.38 25.07 23.19
C ASP A 4 -6.55 23.95 22.57
N THR A 5 -7.15 22.76 22.50
CA THR A 5 -6.54 21.61 21.84
C THR A 5 -6.59 21.90 20.35
N THR A 6 -5.44 22.25 19.79
CA THR A 6 -5.17 22.21 18.36
C THR A 6 -5.54 20.82 17.85
N THR A 7 -6.75 20.69 17.29
CA THR A 7 -7.09 19.54 16.46
C THR A 7 -6.32 19.71 15.16
N ASP A 8 -5.10 19.20 15.14
CA ASP A 8 -4.42 18.80 13.92
C ASP A 8 -5.26 17.68 13.29
N GLU A 9 -6.31 18.05 12.56
CA GLU A 9 -7.04 17.14 11.70
C GLU A 9 -6.08 16.66 10.60
N GLN A 10 -5.55 15.47 10.89
CA GLN A 10 -4.66 14.64 10.09
C GLN A 10 -4.86 14.82 8.57
N PRO A 11 -3.86 15.36 7.84
CA PRO A 11 -3.88 15.37 6.38
C PRO A 11 -3.88 13.95 5.76
N SER A 12 -3.66 12.91 6.56
CA SER A 12 -3.69 11.51 6.12
C SER A 12 -5.09 10.99 5.79
N SER A 13 -6.17 11.48 6.42
CA SER A 13 -7.52 11.00 6.10
C SER A 13 -7.93 11.43 4.69
N ARG A 14 -7.64 12.69 4.31
CA ARG A 14 -7.95 13.25 2.99
C ARG A 14 -7.12 12.60 1.87
N PHE A 15 -5.88 12.22 2.16
CA PHE A 15 -5.02 11.49 1.22
C PHE A 15 -5.54 10.06 0.96
N LEU A 16 -6.01 9.37 2.01
CA LEU A 16 -6.61 8.03 1.90
C LEU A 16 -7.99 8.07 1.20
N THR A 17 -8.82 9.10 1.45
CA THR A 17 -10.08 9.32 0.70
C THR A 17 -9.84 9.58 -0.80
N GLY A 18 -8.76 10.28 -1.15
CA GLY A 18 -8.38 10.47 -2.56
C GLY A 18 -7.92 9.20 -3.27
N LEU A 19 -7.57 8.17 -2.51
CA LEU A 19 -7.13 6.86 -2.99
C LEU A 19 -8.24 5.80 -2.92
N GLU A 20 -9.45 6.14 -2.45
CA GLU A 20 -10.63 5.25 -2.39
C GLU A 20 -10.91 4.55 -3.74
N PHE A 21 -10.53 5.21 -4.85
CA PHE A 21 -10.56 4.68 -6.21
C PHE A 21 -9.61 3.49 -6.46
N LEU A 22 -8.48 3.42 -5.75
CA LEU A 22 -7.48 2.34 -5.80
C LEU A 22 -7.62 1.34 -4.64
N THR A 23 -8.29 1.72 -3.55
CA THR A 23 -8.34 0.94 -2.30
C THR A 23 -9.64 0.16 -2.08
N GLY A 24 -10.76 0.55 -2.72
CA GLY A 24 -12.07 0.03 -2.36
C GLY A 24 -12.56 0.56 -1.00
N PRO A 25 -13.78 0.19 -0.57
CA PRO A 25 -14.41 0.68 0.66
C PRO A 25 -13.62 0.34 1.94
N ASP A 26 -12.70 -0.62 1.89
CA ASP A 26 -11.93 -1.05 3.03
C ASP A 26 -10.51 -0.44 3.05
N PRO A 27 -10.25 0.52 3.95
CA PRO A 27 -9.00 1.30 3.95
C PRO A 27 -7.75 0.45 4.24
N ASN A 28 -7.90 -0.71 4.89
CA ASN A 28 -6.77 -1.60 5.21
C ASN A 28 -6.20 -2.29 3.96
N ALA A 29 -7.03 -2.88 3.10
CA ALA A 29 -6.57 -3.50 1.85
C ALA A 29 -5.96 -2.46 0.91
N GLY A 30 -6.54 -1.26 0.89
CA GLY A 30 -5.96 -0.10 0.26
C GLY A 30 -4.55 0.25 0.67
N SER A 31 -4.32 0.31 1.99
CA SER A 31 -3.01 0.62 2.55
C SER A 31 -1.97 -0.45 2.21
N PHE A 32 -2.35 -1.73 2.20
CA PHE A 32 -1.48 -2.83 1.79
C PHE A 32 -1.04 -2.67 0.33
N LEU A 33 -1.99 -2.44 -0.57
CA LEU A 33 -1.70 -2.26 -2.00
C LEU A 33 -0.84 -1.01 -2.25
N LEU A 34 -1.08 0.07 -1.51
CA LEU A 34 -0.26 1.27 -1.59
C LEU A 34 1.19 1.00 -1.16
N VAL A 35 1.40 0.27 -0.06
CA VAL A 35 2.74 -0.11 0.39
C VAL A 35 3.42 -0.99 -0.63
N VAL A 36 2.74 -2.02 -1.14
CA VAL A 36 3.28 -2.91 -2.19
C VAL A 36 3.68 -2.10 -3.42
N GLY A 37 2.84 -1.15 -3.86
CA GLY A 37 3.12 -0.28 -5.00
C GLY A 37 4.36 0.60 -4.78
N ILE A 38 4.45 1.28 -3.63
CA ILE A 38 5.60 2.16 -3.32
C ILE A 38 6.90 1.34 -3.21
N VAL A 39 6.87 0.21 -2.50
CA VAL A 39 8.04 -0.67 -2.34
C VAL A 39 8.51 -1.19 -3.70
N THR A 40 7.57 -1.58 -4.57
CA THR A 40 7.87 -2.01 -5.94
C THR A 40 8.57 -0.89 -6.72
N CYS A 41 8.02 0.33 -6.70
CA CYS A 41 8.65 1.49 -7.35
C CYS A 41 10.06 1.77 -6.81
N MET A 42 10.26 1.63 -5.49
CA MET A 42 11.56 1.80 -4.85
C MET A 42 12.60 0.80 -5.37
N PHE A 43 12.24 -0.49 -5.44
CA PHE A 43 13.12 -1.53 -5.97
C PHE A 43 13.45 -1.30 -7.44
N ILE A 44 12.46 -0.96 -8.26
CA ILE A 44 12.68 -0.66 -9.69
C ILE A 44 13.64 0.52 -9.85
N ALA A 45 13.45 1.61 -9.09
CA ALA A 45 14.33 2.76 -9.12
C ALA A 45 15.78 2.39 -8.74
N VAL A 46 15.95 1.60 -7.67
CA VAL A 46 17.27 1.12 -7.23
C VAL A 46 17.91 0.23 -8.30
N PHE A 47 17.18 -0.71 -8.88
CA PHE A 47 17.75 -1.61 -9.88
C PHE A 47 18.17 -0.86 -11.14
N GLN A 48 17.38 0.10 -11.59
CA GLN A 48 17.68 0.85 -12.82
C GLN A 48 18.77 1.90 -12.61
N LEU A 49 18.92 2.44 -11.40
CA LEU A 49 19.92 3.46 -11.11
C LEU A 49 21.27 2.88 -10.64
N ALA A 50 21.23 1.79 -9.88
CA ALA A 50 22.43 1.21 -9.26
C ALA A 50 23.05 0.05 -10.05
N LEU A 51 22.31 -0.57 -10.98
CA LEU A 51 22.77 -1.75 -11.71
C LEU A 51 22.77 -1.53 -13.23
N THR A 52 23.78 -2.10 -13.89
CA THR A 52 23.88 -2.07 -15.35
C THR A 52 23.09 -3.23 -15.98
N PRO A 53 22.47 -3.04 -17.16
CA PRO A 53 21.91 -4.15 -17.92
C PRO A 53 22.96 -5.25 -18.19
N PRO A 54 22.56 -6.55 -18.22
CA PRO A 54 21.19 -7.06 -18.25
C PRO A 54 20.58 -7.36 -16.86
N ILE A 55 21.38 -7.26 -15.79
CA ILE A 55 20.98 -7.70 -14.45
C ILE A 55 19.84 -6.82 -13.91
N SER A 56 19.89 -5.52 -14.17
CA SER A 56 18.83 -4.57 -13.79
C SER A 56 17.46 -4.97 -14.37
N ASN A 57 17.42 -5.38 -15.64
CA ASN A 57 16.20 -5.80 -16.32
C ASN A 57 15.64 -7.09 -15.73
N LEU A 58 16.51 -8.06 -15.44
CA LEU A 58 16.11 -9.34 -14.84
C LEU A 58 15.50 -9.14 -13.44
N LEU A 59 16.16 -8.33 -12.60
CA LEU A 59 15.69 -8.00 -11.25
C LEU A 59 14.39 -7.18 -11.28
N THR A 60 14.28 -6.23 -12.20
CA THR A 60 13.05 -5.45 -12.42
C THR A 60 11.89 -6.36 -12.81
N GLY A 61 12.11 -7.29 -13.75
CA GLY A 61 11.12 -8.29 -14.12
C GLY A 61 10.71 -9.18 -12.95
N ALA A 62 11.69 -9.66 -12.17
CA ALA A 62 11.42 -10.49 -11.00
C ALA A 62 10.57 -9.77 -9.95
N VAL A 63 10.89 -8.50 -9.64
CA VAL A 63 10.11 -7.71 -8.68
C VAL A 63 8.71 -7.41 -9.20
N LEU A 64 8.53 -7.14 -10.49
CA LEU A 64 7.19 -6.99 -11.07
C LEU A 64 6.35 -8.26 -10.91
N VAL A 65 6.94 -9.44 -11.14
CA VAL A 65 6.23 -10.71 -10.95
C VAL A 65 5.81 -10.89 -9.49
N VAL A 66 6.72 -10.64 -8.55
CA VAL A 66 6.42 -10.72 -7.11
C VAL A 66 5.31 -9.73 -6.74
N ALA A 67 5.39 -8.49 -7.22
CA ALA A 67 4.38 -7.46 -6.96
C ALA A 67 2.99 -7.87 -7.45
N VAL A 68 2.89 -8.46 -8.64
CA VAL A 68 1.62 -8.98 -9.17
C VAL A 68 1.07 -10.12 -8.32
N ILE A 69 1.91 -11.07 -7.90
CA ILE A 69 1.48 -12.18 -7.03
C ILE A 69 1.02 -11.63 -5.67
N SER A 70 1.75 -10.70 -5.07
CA SER A 70 1.38 -10.05 -3.82
C SER A 70 0.09 -9.25 -3.93
N PHE A 71 -0.12 -8.56 -5.06
CA PHE A 71 -1.38 -7.87 -5.35
C PHE A 71 -2.56 -8.83 -5.39
N ILE A 72 -2.43 -9.95 -6.13
CA ILE A 72 -3.48 -10.96 -6.23
C ILE A 72 -3.77 -11.58 -4.86
N LEU A 73 -2.72 -11.90 -4.09
CA LEU A 73 -2.88 -12.47 -2.75
C LEU A 73 -3.55 -11.48 -1.79
N GLY A 74 -3.15 -10.20 -1.83
CA GLY A 74 -3.78 -9.14 -1.05
C GLY A 74 -5.26 -8.99 -1.38
N ALA A 75 -5.61 -8.97 -2.68
CA ALA A 75 -7.00 -8.91 -3.12
C ALA A 75 -7.82 -10.15 -2.71
N ILE A 76 -7.22 -11.33 -2.70
CA ILE A 76 -7.88 -12.56 -2.21
C ILE A 76 -8.10 -12.49 -0.70
N LEU A 77 -7.11 -12.03 0.07
CA LEU A 77 -7.22 -11.89 1.54
C LEU A 77 -8.26 -10.85 1.93
N ASP A 78 -8.39 -9.79 1.15
CA ASP A 78 -9.44 -8.78 1.26
C ASP A 78 -10.83 -9.39 1.04
N MET A 79 -11.03 -10.14 -0.05
CA MET A 79 -12.29 -10.87 -0.28
C MET A 79 -12.63 -11.90 0.81
N LEU A 80 -11.63 -12.39 1.55
CA LEU A 80 -11.81 -13.35 2.63
C LEU A 80 -12.13 -12.67 3.99
N GLY A 81 -12.19 -11.33 4.04
CA GLY A 81 -12.45 -10.56 5.25
C GLY A 81 -11.28 -10.53 6.23
N HIS A 82 -10.05 -10.82 5.78
CA HIS A 82 -8.88 -10.80 6.67
C HIS A 82 -8.51 -9.38 7.15
N PHE A 83 -8.95 -8.37 6.41
CA PHE A 83 -8.70 -6.95 6.71
C PHE A 83 -9.86 -6.28 7.47
N ASP A 84 -10.99 -6.97 7.64
CA ASP A 84 -12.14 -6.52 8.44
C ASP A 84 -11.83 -6.68 9.92
N SER A 85 -11.42 -5.58 10.56
CA SER A 85 -11.27 -5.55 12.01
C SER A 85 -12.62 -5.22 12.64
N GLU A 86 -13.37 -6.21 13.11
CA GLU A 86 -14.45 -5.95 14.07
C GLU A 86 -13.81 -5.61 15.43
N PRO A 87 -13.99 -4.39 15.97
CA PRO A 87 -13.73 -4.14 17.36
C PRO A 87 -14.92 -4.72 18.14
N THR A 88 -14.79 -5.96 18.61
CA THR A 88 -15.72 -6.46 19.63
C THR A 88 -15.47 -5.65 20.91
N GLU A 89 -16.26 -4.59 21.11
CA GLU A 89 -16.36 -3.88 22.38
C GLU A 89 -16.71 -4.88 23.49
N THR A 90 -15.88 -4.92 24.53
CA THR A 90 -16.18 -5.52 25.84
C THR A 90 -16.19 -4.45 26.89
#